data_AF-A0A1G7VV67-F1
#
_entry.id   AF-A0A1G7VV67-F1
#
_cell.length_a   1.000
_cell.length_b   1.000
_cell.length_c   1.000
_cell.angle_alpha   90.00
_cell.angle_beta   90.00
_cell.angle_gamma   90.00
#
_symmetry.space_group_name_H-M   'P 1'
#
loop_
_entity.id
_entity.type
_entity.pdbx_description
1 polymer ?
#
loop_
_entity_poly.entity_id
_entity_poly.type
_entity_poly.pdbx_seq_one_letter_code
_entity_poly.pdbx_strand_id
1 'polypeptide(L)'
;MNNVEVKFEGMHTYAFLDGYWFYLDNFPNLGWGYTTSDINLAEKYGFKKELFDFEYFFPIKDIAHTRGFESNVYCKYKGFEFFVHSYNVCNDKLFCISPESYEAAKFFGFSDGAMRYEMPNLDVPLSDLDEIYRKRRKLDKFIFDVDPIKPIYKDGKWLIEPDENGVYVI
;
A
#
# COMPACT_ATOMS: atom_id res chain seq x y z
N MET A 1 -12.37 18.41 -15.88
CA MET A 1 -11.26 17.48 -15.57
C MET A 1 -11.75 16.62 -14.43
N ASN A 2 -11.83 15.31 -14.61
CA ASN A 2 -12.22 14.41 -13.53
C ASN A 2 -11.13 14.50 -12.44
N ASN A 3 -11.52 14.90 -11.23
CA ASN A 3 -10.62 14.90 -10.08
C ASN A 3 -10.34 13.44 -9.75
N VAL A 4 -9.17 12.97 -10.17
CA VAL A 4 -8.66 11.67 -9.76
C VAL A 4 -8.21 11.78 -8.31
N GLU A 5 -8.83 10.99 -7.44
CA GLU A 5 -8.42 10.83 -6.06
C GLU A 5 -7.40 9.68 -6.00
N VAL A 6 -6.13 9.99 -5.80
CA VAL A 6 -5.10 8.97 -5.57
C VAL A 6 -5.10 8.66 -4.08
N LYS A 7 -5.65 7.53 -3.67
CA LYS A 7 -5.57 7.08 -2.29
C LYS A 7 -4.26 6.33 -2.09
N PHE A 8 -3.40 6.89 -1.25
CA PHE A 8 -2.27 6.18 -0.68
C PHE A 8 -2.77 5.61 0.63
N GLU A 9 -3.02 4.31 0.68
CA GLU A 9 -3.34 3.59 1.92
C GLU A 9 -2.16 2.68 2.23
N GLY A 10 -1.86 2.50 3.52
CA GLY A 10 -0.55 2.11 4.06
C GLY A 10 -0.06 0.70 3.71
N MET A 11 0.32 -0.08 4.74
CA MET A 11 0.87 -1.42 4.52
C MET A 11 -0.25 -2.40 4.19
N HIS A 12 -0.22 -2.93 2.97
CA HIS A 12 -1.20 -3.90 2.52
C HIS A 12 -0.54 -5.14 1.94
N THR A 13 -1.11 -6.29 2.27
CA THR A 13 -0.78 -7.57 1.67
C THR A 13 -1.72 -7.85 0.51
N TYR A 14 -1.17 -8.24 -0.62
CA TYR A 14 -1.93 -8.55 -1.83
C TYR A 14 -1.56 -9.91 -2.39
N ALA A 15 -2.50 -10.51 -3.11
CA ALA A 15 -2.26 -11.68 -3.95
C ALA A 15 -2.95 -11.55 -5.32
N PHE A 16 -2.32 -12.13 -6.35
CA PHE A 16 -2.91 -12.18 -7.69
C PHE A 16 -3.93 -13.32 -7.83
N LEU A 17 -5.09 -13.00 -8.40
CA LEU A 17 -6.08 -13.96 -8.88
C LEU A 17 -6.65 -13.48 -10.22
N ASP A 18 -6.49 -14.29 -11.28
CA ASP A 18 -7.03 -14.02 -12.62
C ASP A 18 -6.72 -12.61 -13.17
N GLY A 19 -5.49 -12.14 -12.96
CA GLY A 19 -5.03 -10.82 -13.42
C GLY A 19 -5.36 -9.65 -12.48
N TYR A 20 -6.13 -9.86 -11.42
CA TYR A 20 -6.49 -8.85 -10.43
C TYR A 20 -5.65 -8.95 -9.16
N TRP A 21 -5.45 -7.83 -8.47
CA TRP A 21 -4.95 -7.81 -7.10
C TRP A 21 -6.13 -7.82 -6.13
N PHE A 22 -6.08 -8.76 -5.21
CA PHE A 22 -6.97 -8.79 -4.07
C PHE A 22 -6.16 -8.54 -2.81
N TYR A 23 -6.78 -7.90 -1.83
CA TYR A 23 -6.26 -7.90 -0.48
C TYR A 23 -6.11 -9.36 0.00
N LEU A 24 -5.10 -9.57 0.81
CA LEU A 24 -4.75 -10.88 1.32
C LEU A 24 -4.81 -10.83 2.84
N ASP A 25 -5.56 -11.75 3.43
CA ASP A 25 -5.71 -11.86 4.86
C ASP A 25 -5.47 -13.30 5.34
N ASN A 26 -5.11 -13.46 6.62
CA ASN A 26 -4.84 -14.77 7.21
C ASN A 26 -5.60 -14.96 8.51
N PHE A 27 -6.66 -15.76 8.47
CA PHE A 27 -7.47 -16.04 9.65
C PHE A 27 -7.07 -17.36 10.31
N PRO A 28 -7.01 -17.43 11.65
CA PRO A 28 -6.60 -18.65 12.36
C PRO A 28 -7.37 -19.93 11.94
N ASN A 29 -8.66 -19.80 11.62
CA ASN A 29 -9.52 -20.93 11.29
C ASN A 29 -9.68 -21.19 9.78
N LEU A 30 -9.39 -20.20 8.94
CA LEU A 30 -9.61 -20.27 7.48
C LEU A 30 -8.31 -20.30 6.68
N GLY A 31 -7.19 -19.97 7.33
CA GLY A 31 -5.90 -19.78 6.68
C GLY A 31 -5.87 -18.52 5.82
N TRP A 32 -4.97 -18.52 4.85
CA TRP A 32 -4.82 -17.42 3.90
C TRP A 32 -5.97 -17.40 2.89
N GLY A 33 -6.45 -16.20 2.57
CA GLY A 33 -7.42 -16.02 1.49
C GLY A 33 -7.44 -14.61 0.94
N TYR A 34 -8.01 -14.50 -0.25
CA TYR A 34 -8.29 -13.24 -0.91
C TYR A 34 -9.48 -12.58 -0.21
N THR A 35 -9.45 -11.25 -0.11
CA THR A 35 -10.57 -10.46 0.38
C THR A 35 -10.97 -9.35 -0.59
N THR A 36 -12.26 -9.01 -0.56
CA THR A 36 -12.82 -7.89 -1.32
C THR A 36 -14.11 -7.39 -0.69
N SER A 37 -14.37 -6.10 -0.81
CA SER A 37 -15.68 -5.49 -0.50
C SER A 37 -16.56 -5.31 -1.75
N ASP A 38 -16.02 -5.57 -2.96
CA ASP A 38 -16.76 -5.47 -4.22
C ASP A 38 -17.64 -6.71 -4.43
N ILE A 39 -18.95 -6.49 -4.44
CA ILE A 39 -19.95 -7.55 -4.64
C ILE A 39 -19.85 -8.22 -6.00
N ASN A 40 -19.49 -7.49 -7.06
CA ASN A 40 -19.40 -8.06 -8.41
C ASN A 40 -18.20 -9.01 -8.52
N LEU A 41 -17.06 -8.63 -7.93
CA LEU A 41 -15.89 -9.52 -7.85
C LEU A 41 -16.18 -10.72 -6.95
N ALA A 42 -16.86 -10.50 -5.82
CA ALA A 42 -17.25 -11.57 -4.92
C ALA A 42 -18.13 -12.62 -5.61
N GLU A 43 -19.17 -12.18 -6.34
CA GLU A 43 -20.05 -13.07 -7.09
C GLU A 43 -19.31 -13.79 -8.23
N LYS A 44 -18.47 -13.08 -9.00
CA LYS A 44 -17.71 -13.65 -10.12
C LYS A 44 -16.84 -14.83 -9.69
N TYR A 45 -16.15 -14.72 -8.57
CA TYR A 45 -15.19 -15.71 -8.11
C TYR A 45 -15.72 -16.60 -6.97
N GLY A 46 -16.96 -16.37 -6.52
CA GLY A 46 -17.60 -17.18 -5.47
C GLY A 46 -17.04 -16.94 -4.06
N PHE A 47 -16.63 -15.69 -3.76
CA PHE A 47 -16.25 -15.31 -2.40
C PHE A 47 -17.48 -15.37 -1.48
N LYS A 48 -17.25 -15.57 -0.19
CA LYS A 48 -18.32 -15.71 0.82
C LYS A 48 -18.10 -14.78 1.99
N LYS A 49 -19.19 -14.34 2.62
CA LYS A 49 -19.12 -13.67 3.93
C LYS A 49 -18.88 -14.75 4.99
N GLU A 50 -17.64 -14.88 5.42
CA GLU A 50 -17.24 -15.91 6.39
C GLU A 50 -17.01 -15.35 7.80
N LEU A 51 -16.65 -14.06 7.93
CA LEU A 51 -16.21 -13.48 9.21
C LEU A 51 -16.80 -12.10 9.53
N PHE A 52 -16.90 -11.23 8.53
CA PHE A 52 -17.41 -9.87 8.69
C PHE A 52 -18.49 -9.58 7.65
N ASP A 53 -19.51 -8.82 8.03
CA ASP A 53 -20.61 -8.49 7.13
C ASP A 53 -20.20 -7.56 5.98
N PHE A 54 -19.05 -6.88 6.10
CA PHE A 54 -18.58 -5.88 5.14
C PHE A 54 -17.51 -6.40 4.16
N GLU A 55 -17.03 -7.63 4.31
CA GLU A 55 -15.96 -8.17 3.49
C GLU A 55 -16.22 -9.63 3.09
N TYR A 56 -15.95 -9.94 1.82
CA TYR A 56 -16.03 -11.29 1.28
C TYR A 56 -14.65 -11.94 1.30
N PHE A 57 -14.60 -13.23 1.58
CA PHE A 57 -13.39 -14.03 1.68
C PHE A 57 -13.40 -15.21 0.69
N PHE A 58 -12.25 -15.49 0.08
CA PHE A 58 -12.04 -16.67 -0.76
C PHE A 58 -10.73 -17.37 -0.40
N PRO A 59 -10.76 -18.60 0.13
CA PRO A 59 -9.57 -19.28 0.63
C PRO A 59 -8.58 -19.64 -0.48
N ILE A 60 -7.29 -19.41 -0.23
CA ILE A 60 -6.21 -19.85 -1.10
C ILE A 60 -5.88 -21.30 -0.81
N LYS A 61 -6.16 -22.18 -1.79
CA LYS A 61 -5.89 -23.63 -1.65
C LYS A 61 -4.42 -23.98 -1.86
N ASP A 62 -3.70 -23.19 -2.66
CA ASP A 62 -2.32 -23.48 -3.04
C ASP A 62 -1.43 -22.23 -2.90
N ILE A 63 -1.06 -21.95 -1.65
CA ILE A 63 -0.22 -20.80 -1.28
C ILE A 63 1.13 -20.82 -2.02
N ALA A 64 1.69 -22.01 -2.26
CA ALA A 64 3.00 -22.16 -2.88
C ALA A 64 3.04 -21.61 -4.31
N HIS A 65 1.92 -21.65 -5.02
CA HIS A 65 1.79 -21.15 -6.39
C HIS A 65 1.04 -19.81 -6.48
N THR A 66 0.66 -19.22 -5.36
CA THR A 66 0.06 -17.89 -5.30
C THR A 66 1.14 -16.81 -5.23
N ARG A 67 0.88 -15.67 -5.87
CA ARG A 67 1.76 -14.49 -5.82
C ARG A 67 1.38 -13.54 -4.67
N GLY A 68 1.73 -13.86 -3.41
CA GLY A 68 1.50 -13.03 -2.21
C GLY A 68 2.65 -12.09 -1.79
N PHE A 69 2.40 -10.78 -1.70
CA PHE A 69 3.41 -9.77 -1.35
C PHE A 69 2.85 -8.63 -0.49
N GLU A 70 3.72 -7.99 0.28
CA GLU A 70 3.47 -6.68 0.87
C GLU A 70 3.76 -5.59 -0.16
N SER A 71 2.92 -4.56 -0.18
CA SER A 71 3.06 -3.39 -1.03
C SER A 71 2.99 -2.14 -0.16
N ASN A 72 4.07 -1.36 -0.16
CA ASN A 72 4.23 -0.17 0.65
C ASN A 72 4.64 1.01 -0.24
N VAL A 73 4.16 2.20 0.09
CA VAL A 73 4.53 3.42 -0.61
C VAL A 73 5.53 4.22 0.20
N TYR A 74 6.54 4.73 -0.48
CA TYR A 74 7.60 5.54 0.08
C TYR A 74 7.80 6.80 -0.75
N CYS A 75 8.41 7.80 -0.15
CA CYS A 75 8.88 8.99 -0.84
C CYS A 75 10.30 9.37 -0.43
N LYS A 76 10.91 10.23 -1.24
CA LYS A 76 12.13 10.96 -0.88
C LYS A 76 11.79 12.40 -0.56
N TYR A 77 12.28 12.86 0.58
CA TYR A 77 12.11 14.23 1.05
C TYR A 77 13.42 14.74 1.65
N LYS A 78 13.97 15.81 1.07
CA LYS A 78 15.25 16.41 1.47
C LYS A 78 16.39 15.40 1.56
N GLY A 79 16.43 14.45 0.61
CA GLY A 79 17.46 13.42 0.52
C GLY A 79 17.29 12.22 1.47
N PHE A 80 16.23 12.17 2.28
CA PHE A 80 15.91 11.03 3.14
C PHE A 80 14.70 10.25 2.62
N GLU A 81 14.63 8.97 2.97
CA GLU A 81 13.51 8.10 2.66
C GLU A 81 12.48 8.14 3.79
N PHE A 82 11.21 8.17 3.39
CA PHE A 82 10.07 8.14 4.30
C PHE A 82 9.03 7.15 3.80
N PHE A 83 8.36 6.46 4.74
CA PHE A 83 7.14 5.74 4.47
C PHE A 83 5.96 6.72 4.35
N VAL A 84 5.06 6.47 3.42
CA VAL A 84 3.86 7.29 3.18
C VAL A 84 2.68 6.59 3.83
N HIS A 85 2.17 7.15 4.92
CA HIS A 85 0.99 6.62 5.61
C HIS A 85 -0.29 6.87 4.83
N SER A 86 -0.44 8.10 4.36
CA SER A 86 -1.61 8.52 3.62
C SER A 86 -1.35 9.75 2.77
N TYR A 87 -2.23 9.94 1.80
CA TYR A 87 -2.39 11.20 1.10
C TYR A 87 -3.75 11.77 1.47
N ASN A 88 -3.70 12.96 2.08
CA ASN A 88 -4.80 13.85 2.43
C ASN A 88 -5.52 13.54 3.75
N VAL A 89 -5.17 14.26 4.82
CA VAL A 89 -5.91 14.18 6.10
C VAL A 89 -6.79 15.41 6.41
N CYS A 90 -6.65 16.56 5.72
CA CYS A 90 -7.69 17.60 5.59
C CYS A 90 -7.24 18.80 4.71
N ASN A 91 -8.15 19.27 3.83
CA ASN A 91 -8.18 20.52 3.05
C ASN A 91 -6.98 20.95 2.15
N ASP A 92 -5.75 20.47 2.35
CA ASP A 92 -4.56 20.98 1.63
C ASP A 92 -3.76 19.93 0.84
N LYS A 93 -4.27 18.70 0.63
CA LYS A 93 -3.62 17.65 -0.20
C LYS A 93 -2.15 17.37 0.21
N LEU A 94 -1.93 17.10 1.49
CA LEU A 94 -0.61 16.80 2.05
C LEU A 94 -0.38 15.28 2.15
N PHE A 95 0.89 14.88 2.02
CA PHE A 95 1.36 13.53 2.31
C PHE A 95 1.74 13.44 3.78
N CYS A 96 1.14 12.50 4.51
CA CYS A 96 1.55 12.14 5.86
C CYS A 96 2.67 11.09 5.77
N ILE A 97 3.87 11.45 6.20
CA ILE A 97 5.08 10.64 6.00
C ILE A 97 5.86 10.41 7.30
N SER A 98 6.42 9.21 7.48
CA SER A 98 7.24 8.84 8.64
C SER A 98 8.67 8.48 8.23
N PRO A 99 9.69 8.92 8.99
CA PRO A 99 11.09 8.67 8.63
C PRO A 99 11.44 7.18 8.75
N GLU A 100 12.14 6.63 7.75
CA GLU A 100 12.59 5.22 7.76
C GLU A 100 13.94 5.00 8.47
N SER A 101 14.59 6.08 8.92
CA SER A 101 15.89 6.00 9.56
C SER A 101 15.99 6.94 10.75
N TYR A 102 16.85 6.58 11.71
CA TYR A 102 17.12 7.39 12.89
C TYR A 102 17.83 8.70 12.53
N GLU A 103 18.70 8.68 11.51
CA GLU A 103 19.37 9.85 10.97
C GLU A 103 18.36 10.85 10.37
N ALA A 104 17.40 10.35 9.58
CA ALA A 104 16.30 11.16 9.08
C ALA A 104 15.51 11.74 10.26
N ALA A 105 15.13 10.90 11.22
CA ALA A 105 14.33 11.35 12.35
C ALA A 105 15.01 12.48 13.15
N LYS A 106 16.30 12.32 13.42
CA LYS A 106 17.13 13.32 14.11
C LYS A 106 17.31 14.60 13.28
N PHE A 107 17.48 14.49 11.97
CA PHE A 107 17.59 15.65 11.06
C PHE A 107 16.33 16.53 11.13
N PHE A 108 15.16 15.92 11.27
CA PHE A 108 13.88 16.62 11.42
C PHE A 108 13.50 16.93 12.88
N GLY A 109 14.39 16.68 13.84
CA GLY A 109 14.22 17.08 15.24
C GLY A 109 13.30 16.18 16.06
N PHE A 110 13.02 14.95 15.61
CA PHE A 110 12.27 13.99 16.42
C PHE A 110 13.11 13.46 17.58
N SER A 111 12.47 13.27 18.73
CA SER A 111 13.13 12.73 19.92
C SER A 111 13.30 11.22 19.82
N ASP A 112 14.34 10.68 20.46
CA ASP A 112 14.60 9.24 20.56
C ASP A 112 13.43 8.45 21.15
N GLY A 113 12.65 9.11 22.01
CA GLY A 113 11.45 8.54 22.63
C GLY A 113 10.29 8.39 21.67
N ALA A 114 10.12 9.33 20.72
CA ALA A 114 9.06 9.27 19.71
C ALA A 114 9.19 7.99 18.89
N MET A 115 10.36 7.71 18.31
CA MET A 115 10.62 6.52 17.49
C MET A 115 10.32 5.17 18.17
N ARG A 116 10.21 5.12 19.51
CA ARG A 116 9.92 3.88 20.27
C ARG A 116 8.44 3.66 20.58
N TYR A 117 7.64 4.72 20.61
CA TYR A 117 6.25 4.66 21.11
C TYR A 117 5.23 5.29 20.15
N GLU A 118 5.63 6.25 19.33
CA GLU A 118 4.80 6.97 18.37
C GLU A 118 5.64 7.26 17.12
N MET A 119 5.39 6.57 16.00
CA MET A 119 6.08 6.91 14.75
C MET A 119 5.77 8.36 14.39
N PRO A 120 6.76 9.27 14.43
CA PRO A 120 6.50 10.67 14.21
C PRO A 120 6.21 10.92 12.73
N ASN A 121 5.20 11.72 12.45
CA ASN A 121 4.74 12.00 11.10
C ASN A 121 4.94 13.47 10.71
N LEU A 122 5.16 13.71 9.43
CA LEU A 122 5.19 15.03 8.80
C LEU A 122 4.11 15.11 7.74
N ASP A 123 3.42 16.24 7.67
CA ASP A 123 2.58 16.58 6.54
C ASP A 123 3.38 17.40 5.53
N VAL A 124 3.54 16.90 4.31
CA VAL A 124 4.41 17.48 3.27
C VAL A 124 3.64 17.62 1.96
N PRO A 125 3.69 18.79 1.29
CA PRO A 125 3.06 18.96 -0.02
C PRO A 125 3.84 18.22 -1.12
N LEU A 126 3.16 17.84 -2.20
CA LEU A 126 3.80 17.17 -3.35
C LEU A 126 5.00 17.96 -3.91
N SER A 127 4.93 19.29 -3.87
CA SER A 127 5.98 20.19 -4.38
C SER A 127 7.34 19.99 -3.73
N ASP A 128 7.35 19.44 -2.51
CA ASP A 128 8.53 19.29 -1.69
C ASP A 128 9.10 17.87 -1.76
N LEU A 129 8.39 16.93 -2.38
CA LEU A 129 8.80 15.54 -2.54
C LEU A 129 9.64 15.36 -3.81
N ASP A 130 10.80 14.72 -3.67
CA ASP A 130 11.72 14.47 -4.78
C ASP A 130 11.21 13.31 -5.67
N GLU A 131 10.67 12.27 -5.03
CA GLU A 131 10.26 11.03 -5.67
C GLU A 131 9.20 10.34 -4.79
N ILE A 132 8.21 9.69 -5.40
CA ILE A 132 7.29 8.76 -4.74
C ILE A 132 7.38 7.44 -5.49
N TYR A 133 7.45 6.33 -4.77
CA TYR A 133 7.62 5.02 -5.36
C TYR A 133 7.08 3.92 -4.45
N ARG A 134 6.82 2.76 -5.04
CA ARG A 134 6.33 1.58 -4.34
C ARG A 134 7.46 0.59 -4.13
N LYS A 135 7.59 0.08 -2.90
CA LYS A 135 8.39 -1.12 -2.61
C LYS A 135 7.44 -2.30 -2.44
N ARG A 136 7.84 -3.45 -2.99
CA ARG A 136 7.17 -4.72 -2.73
C ARG A 136 8.11 -5.66 -2.03
N ARG A 137 7.59 -6.38 -1.03
CA ARG A 137 8.33 -7.41 -0.31
C ARG A 137 7.58 -8.72 -0.44
N LYS A 138 8.28 -9.77 -0.85
CA LYS A 138 7.70 -11.12 -0.87
C LYS A 138 7.32 -11.54 0.54
N LEU A 139 6.14 -12.15 0.70
CA LEU A 139 5.81 -12.84 1.94
C LEU A 139 6.54 -14.19 1.98
N ASP A 140 7.23 -14.49 3.09
CA ASP A 140 8.14 -15.65 3.20
C ASP A 140 7.51 -17.00 2.83
N LYS A 141 6.19 -17.13 3.02
CA LYS A 141 5.42 -18.36 2.74
C LYS A 141 5.07 -18.56 1.27
N PHE A 142 5.29 -17.56 0.41
CA PHE A 142 4.98 -17.59 -1.02
C PHE A 142 6.30 -17.69 -1.83
N ILE A 143 6.34 -18.45 -2.93
CA ILE A 143 7.61 -18.88 -3.57
C ILE A 143 8.02 -18.01 -4.78
N PHE A 144 7.13 -17.18 -5.30
CA PHE A 144 7.32 -16.37 -6.51
C PHE A 144 8.19 -15.11 -6.33
N ASP A 145 8.72 -14.59 -7.45
CA ASP A 145 9.43 -13.31 -7.50
C ASP A 145 8.47 -12.11 -7.51
N VAL A 146 8.75 -11.13 -6.67
CA VAL A 146 8.04 -9.84 -6.63
C VAL A 146 8.67 -8.85 -7.60
N ASP A 147 7.83 -8.09 -8.30
CA ASP A 147 8.33 -7.03 -9.17
C ASP A 147 9.09 -5.98 -8.33
N PRO A 148 10.18 -5.38 -8.87
CA PRO A 148 11.03 -4.45 -8.15
C PRO A 148 10.33 -3.11 -7.86
N ILE A 149 11.06 -2.22 -7.18
CA ILE A 149 10.64 -0.85 -6.88
C ILE A 149 10.02 -0.18 -8.12
N LYS A 150 8.77 0.27 -7.99
CA LYS A 150 8.04 0.92 -9.09
C LYS A 150 7.91 2.42 -8.82
N PRO A 151 8.46 3.29 -9.66
CA PRO A 151 8.30 4.73 -9.49
C PRO A 151 6.84 5.13 -9.77
N ILE A 152 6.34 6.05 -8.94
CA ILE A 152 4.97 6.58 -9.01
C ILE A 152 5.00 8.05 -9.43
N TYR A 153 5.92 8.81 -8.86
CA TYR A 153 6.15 10.21 -9.16
C TYR A 153 7.64 10.50 -9.14
N LYS A 154 8.13 11.21 -10.15
CA LYS A 154 9.55 11.63 -10.26
C LYS A 154 9.67 12.79 -11.23
N ASP A 155 10.62 13.68 -10.99
CA ASP A 155 10.95 14.79 -11.89
C ASP A 155 9.72 15.66 -12.27
N GLY A 156 8.83 15.89 -11.30
CA GLY A 156 7.61 16.69 -11.49
C GLY A 156 6.47 15.98 -12.22
N LYS A 157 6.56 14.66 -12.44
CA LYS A 157 5.60 13.90 -13.26
C LYS A 157 5.09 12.66 -12.54
N TRP A 158 3.80 12.39 -12.71
CA TRP A 158 3.19 11.10 -12.37
C TRP A 158 3.52 10.07 -13.45
N LEU A 159 3.96 8.89 -13.01
CA LEU A 159 4.44 7.77 -13.84
C LEU A 159 3.51 6.56 -13.77
N ILE A 160 2.36 6.73 -13.12
CA ILE A 160 1.31 5.74 -13.00
C ILE A 160 0.36 5.84 -14.18
N GLU A 161 -0.06 4.70 -14.70
CA GLU A 161 -1.18 4.60 -15.65
C GLU A 161 -2.44 4.24 -14.85
N PRO A 162 -3.60 4.86 -15.14
CA PRO A 162 -4.85 4.49 -14.51
C PRO A 162 -5.22 3.06 -14.92
N ASP A 163 -5.86 2.31 -14.02
CA ASP A 163 -6.53 1.09 -14.43
C ASP A 163 -7.78 1.39 -15.28
N GLU A 164 -8.42 0.33 -15.77
CA GLU A 164 -9.62 0.39 -16.60
C GLU A 164 -10.82 1.13 -15.96
N ASN A 165 -10.76 1.38 -14.64
CA ASN A 165 -11.79 2.09 -13.88
C ASN A 165 -11.37 3.53 -13.52
N GLY A 166 -10.23 4.01 -14.04
CA GLY A 166 -9.69 5.33 -13.69
C GLY A 166 -9.12 5.40 -12.27
N VAL A 167 -8.94 4.25 -11.62
CA VAL A 167 -8.35 4.14 -10.28
C VAL A 167 -6.86 3.88 -10.44
N TYR A 168 -6.07 4.68 -9.75
CA TYR A 168 -4.64 4.43 -9.63
C TYR A 168 -4.46 3.55 -8.41
N VAL A 169 -4.39 2.23 -8.61
CA VAL A 169 -4.15 1.30 -7.50
C VAL A 169 -2.70 1.49 -7.04
N ILE A 170 -2.56 2.29 -5.97
CA ILE A 170 -1.49 2.46 -4.95
C ILE A 170 -0.96 1.15 -4.34
#